data_AF-A0A8B9JKD1-F1
#
_entry.id   AF-A0A8B9JKD1-F1
#
_cell.length_a   1.000
_cell.length_b   1.000
_cell.length_c   1.000
_cell.angle_alpha   90.00
_cell.angle_beta   90.00
_cell.angle_gamma   90.00
#
_symmetry.space_group_name_H-M   'P 1'
#
loop_
_entity.id
_entity.type
_entity.pdbx_description
1 polymer ?
#
loop_
_entity_poly.entity_id
_entity_poly.type
_entity_poly.pdbx_seq_one_letter_code
_entity_poly.pdbx_strand_id
1 'polypeptide(L)'
;MVKDQEVERIAKKLDKMVQKENTDGALDLLKELKNMKMSLETLQSTRIGMSVNAVRKQSSDDEVQSLAKSLIKAWKKLLDGAEGKSEEKNKGGPSLQSSTSSSTTSSKDSPGSSDSKKPETPKTPTTPTTPTTPKFTSFPPVPVTTDSVRTKCRELLVAALQTDDDYKNIGSDCDTLAAEIEDYILLNQTCSEFKSTDMKYKTRLRSRISNLKDQKNPDLRRNVLCGNISTERIATMTAEEMASAELKEMRKALTKESIREHQLSKVGGTETDMFICGKCKGKKCTYTQVQTRSADEPMTTFVLCNDCVWGCWGCFCV
;
A
#
# COMPACT_ATOMS: atom_id res chain seq x y z
N MET A 1 -24.05 -29.10 8.53
CA MET A 1 -23.05 -30.10 8.99
C MET A 1 -22.51 -30.98 7.86
N VAL A 2 -23.21 -32.01 7.36
CA VAL A 2 -22.61 -32.99 6.40
C VAL A 2 -22.07 -32.32 5.12
N LYS A 3 -22.81 -31.36 4.55
CA LYS A 3 -22.39 -30.63 3.33
C LYS A 3 -21.19 -29.72 3.58
N ASP A 4 -21.09 -29.12 4.76
CA ASP A 4 -20.01 -28.21 5.13
C ASP A 4 -18.68 -28.96 5.30
N GLN A 5 -18.72 -30.18 5.85
CA GLN A 5 -17.54 -31.06 5.90
C GLN A 5 -17.03 -31.44 4.50
N GLU A 6 -17.91 -31.60 3.50
CA GLU A 6 -17.46 -31.88 2.13
C GLU A 6 -16.90 -30.62 1.44
N VAL A 7 -17.47 -29.44 1.68
CA VAL A 7 -16.85 -28.17 1.24
C VAL A 7 -15.46 -27.98 1.84
N GLU A 8 -15.26 -28.35 3.11
CA GLU A 8 -13.95 -28.31 3.78
C GLU A 8 -12.97 -29.36 3.21
N ARG A 9 -13.44 -30.56 2.88
CA ARG A 9 -12.63 -31.59 2.18
C ARG A 9 -12.20 -31.12 0.80
N ILE A 10 -13.09 -30.49 0.03
CA ILE A 10 -12.77 -29.97 -1.30
C ILE A 10 -11.80 -28.78 -1.20
N ALA A 11 -11.95 -27.88 -0.23
CA ALA A 11 -10.98 -26.81 0.03
C ALA A 11 -9.57 -27.39 0.27
N LYS A 12 -9.46 -28.37 1.18
CA LYS A 12 -8.20 -29.07 1.49
C LYS A 12 -7.64 -29.90 0.33
N LYS A 13 -8.47 -30.34 -0.63
CA LYS A 13 -8.01 -30.95 -1.90
C LYS A 13 -7.45 -29.88 -2.83
N LEU A 14 -8.17 -28.78 -3.05
CA LEU A 14 -7.75 -27.69 -3.93
C LEU A 14 -6.46 -27.02 -3.44
N ASP A 15 -6.33 -26.73 -2.15
CA ASP A 15 -5.09 -26.17 -1.59
C ASP A 15 -3.88 -27.11 -1.76
N LYS A 16 -4.10 -28.44 -1.76
CA LYS A 16 -3.05 -29.43 -2.05
C LYS A 16 -2.69 -29.53 -3.54
N MET A 17 -3.62 -29.23 -4.44
CA MET A 17 -3.34 -29.03 -5.87
C MET A 17 -2.58 -27.71 -6.10
N VAL A 18 -2.93 -26.64 -5.37
CA VAL A 18 -2.16 -25.37 -5.36
C VAL A 18 -0.71 -25.59 -4.91
N GLN A 19 -0.49 -26.32 -3.82
CA GLN A 19 0.84 -26.62 -3.28
C GLN A 19 1.69 -27.58 -4.13
N LYS A 20 1.10 -28.26 -5.13
CA LYS A 20 1.78 -29.24 -5.98
C LYS A 20 1.88 -28.82 -7.45
N GLU A 21 1.41 -27.62 -7.79
CA GLU A 21 1.33 -27.05 -9.15
C GLU A 21 0.59 -27.91 -10.18
N ASN A 22 -0.10 -28.98 -9.74
CA ASN A 22 -0.90 -29.86 -10.58
C ASN A 22 -2.37 -29.39 -10.57
N THR A 23 -2.97 -29.24 -11.75
CA THR A 23 -4.36 -28.80 -11.96
C THR A 23 -5.29 -29.89 -12.49
N ASP A 24 -4.80 -31.11 -12.68
CA ASP A 24 -5.59 -32.25 -13.14
C ASP A 24 -6.71 -32.57 -12.14
N GLY A 25 -7.95 -32.59 -12.61
CA GLY A 25 -9.13 -32.80 -11.76
C GLY A 25 -9.62 -31.57 -10.97
N ALA A 26 -8.91 -30.43 -11.00
CA ALA A 26 -9.40 -29.19 -10.38
C ALA A 26 -10.74 -28.72 -10.99
N LEU A 27 -10.93 -28.98 -12.28
CA LEU A 27 -12.15 -28.66 -13.04
C LEU A 27 -13.39 -29.36 -12.44
N ASP A 28 -13.29 -30.64 -12.11
CA ASP A 28 -14.43 -31.41 -11.58
C ASP A 28 -14.76 -31.05 -10.13
N LEU A 29 -13.76 -30.73 -9.30
CA LEU A 29 -13.98 -30.16 -7.98
C LEU A 29 -14.68 -28.79 -8.04
N LEU A 30 -14.41 -27.97 -9.07
CA LEU A 30 -15.15 -26.73 -9.31
C LEU A 30 -16.60 -26.99 -9.80
N LYS A 31 -16.85 -28.06 -10.57
CA LYS A 31 -18.22 -28.50 -10.90
C LYS A 31 -18.98 -28.95 -9.65
N GLU A 32 -18.33 -29.70 -8.76
CA GLU A 32 -18.90 -30.18 -7.49
C GLU A 32 -19.26 -29.00 -6.55
N LEU A 33 -18.33 -28.05 -6.37
CA LEU A 33 -18.57 -26.80 -5.65
C LEU A 33 -19.68 -25.91 -6.26
N LYS A 34 -19.91 -26.01 -7.57
CA LYS A 34 -21.01 -25.30 -8.27
C LYS A 34 -22.38 -25.94 -8.00
N ASN A 35 -22.43 -27.25 -7.78
CA ASN A 35 -23.68 -27.98 -7.53
C ASN A 35 -24.15 -27.86 -6.07
N MET A 36 -23.22 -27.72 -5.12
CA MET A 36 -23.57 -27.45 -3.72
C MET A 36 -24.01 -25.99 -3.52
N LYS A 37 -25.22 -25.76 -2.99
CA LYS A 37 -25.60 -24.43 -2.48
C LYS A 37 -24.77 -24.11 -1.23
N MET A 38 -23.89 -23.13 -1.33
CA MET A 38 -23.06 -22.64 -0.23
C MET A 38 -23.81 -21.62 0.65
N SER A 39 -23.50 -21.61 1.96
CA SER A 39 -23.94 -20.57 2.89
C SER A 39 -22.82 -19.54 3.13
N LEU A 40 -23.19 -18.37 3.66
CA LEU A 40 -22.25 -17.33 4.08
C LEU A 40 -21.33 -17.82 5.20
N GLU A 41 -21.87 -18.58 6.15
CA GLU A 41 -21.14 -19.19 7.27
C GLU A 41 -20.10 -20.22 6.79
N THR A 42 -20.49 -21.11 5.86
CA THR A 42 -19.58 -22.09 5.24
C THR A 42 -18.46 -21.39 4.45
N LEU A 43 -18.77 -20.28 3.77
CA LEU A 43 -17.82 -19.50 2.99
C LEU A 43 -16.76 -18.81 3.87
N GLN A 44 -17.17 -18.20 4.98
CA GLN A 44 -16.27 -17.51 5.92
C GLN A 44 -15.40 -18.50 6.70
N SER A 45 -16.00 -19.55 7.27
CA SER A 45 -15.28 -20.56 8.06
C SER A 45 -14.24 -21.33 7.23
N THR A 46 -14.61 -21.80 6.03
CA THR A 46 -13.73 -22.61 5.17
C THR A 46 -12.71 -21.77 4.40
N ARG A 47 -12.96 -20.47 4.21
CA ARG A 47 -12.16 -19.56 3.34
C ARG A 47 -11.97 -20.05 1.89
N ILE A 48 -12.83 -20.94 1.39
CA ILE A 48 -12.78 -21.56 0.05
C ILE A 48 -12.63 -20.55 -1.10
N GLY A 49 -13.11 -19.32 -0.93
CA GLY A 49 -12.89 -18.21 -1.87
C GLY A 49 -11.42 -17.85 -2.12
N MET A 50 -10.52 -18.12 -1.16
CA MET A 50 -9.07 -17.97 -1.33
C MET A 50 -8.49 -19.10 -2.18
N SER A 51 -8.81 -20.36 -1.85
CA SER A 51 -8.37 -21.56 -2.57
C SER A 51 -8.78 -21.53 -4.04
N VAL A 52 -10.06 -21.24 -4.33
CA VAL A 52 -10.57 -21.12 -5.72
C VAL A 52 -9.93 -19.95 -6.47
N ASN A 53 -9.57 -18.86 -5.78
CA ASN A 53 -8.83 -17.74 -6.37
C ASN A 53 -7.34 -18.03 -6.58
N ALA A 54 -6.75 -18.99 -5.85
CA ALA A 54 -5.39 -19.49 -6.09
C ALA A 54 -5.36 -20.46 -7.27
N VAL A 55 -6.28 -21.41 -7.34
CA VAL A 55 -6.48 -22.31 -8.49
C VAL A 55 -6.63 -21.50 -9.78
N ARG A 56 -7.49 -20.46 -9.78
CA ARG A 56 -7.67 -19.52 -10.92
C ARG A 56 -6.46 -18.64 -11.26
N LYS A 57 -5.35 -18.74 -10.52
CA LYS A 57 -4.07 -18.06 -10.84
C LYS A 57 -3.03 -19.03 -11.40
N GLN A 58 -3.04 -20.30 -11.00
CA GLN A 58 -2.11 -21.31 -11.51
C GLN A 58 -2.65 -22.03 -12.75
N SER A 59 -3.97 -22.13 -12.91
CA SER A 59 -4.59 -22.88 -14.00
C SER A 59 -4.47 -22.15 -15.33
N SER A 60 -3.72 -22.74 -16.26
CA SER A 60 -3.67 -22.31 -17.65
C SER A 60 -4.99 -22.53 -18.38
N ASP A 61 -5.87 -23.41 -17.88
CA ASP A 61 -7.12 -23.79 -18.53
C ASP A 61 -8.21 -22.70 -18.39
N ASP A 62 -8.69 -22.18 -19.52
CA ASP A 62 -9.76 -21.17 -19.53
C ASP A 62 -11.10 -21.66 -18.96
N GLU A 63 -11.40 -22.96 -19.05
CA GLU A 63 -12.58 -23.56 -18.41
C GLU A 63 -12.48 -23.52 -16.87
N VAL A 64 -11.34 -23.93 -16.32
CA VAL A 64 -11.06 -23.88 -14.87
C VAL A 64 -11.11 -22.42 -14.39
N GLN A 65 -10.46 -21.52 -15.13
CA GLN A 65 -10.49 -20.10 -14.80
C GLN A 65 -11.90 -19.50 -14.87
N SER A 66 -12.70 -19.79 -15.91
CA SER A 66 -14.03 -19.22 -16.09
C SER A 66 -15.04 -19.74 -15.08
N LEU A 67 -15.01 -21.03 -14.74
CA LEU A 67 -15.80 -21.60 -13.65
C LEU A 67 -15.44 -20.97 -12.30
N ALA A 68 -14.15 -20.83 -11.98
CA ALA A 68 -13.71 -20.18 -10.76
C ALA A 68 -14.07 -18.67 -10.72
N LYS A 69 -13.96 -17.94 -11.84
CA LYS A 69 -14.44 -16.54 -11.98
C LYS A 69 -15.95 -16.45 -11.68
N SER A 70 -16.74 -17.41 -12.16
CA SER A 70 -18.19 -17.48 -11.95
C SER A 70 -18.57 -17.76 -10.49
N LEU A 71 -17.93 -18.76 -9.85
CA LEU A 71 -18.12 -19.10 -8.44
C LEU A 71 -17.80 -17.90 -7.52
N ILE A 72 -16.64 -17.27 -7.70
CA ILE A 72 -16.24 -16.09 -6.92
C ILE A 72 -17.26 -14.94 -7.08
N LYS A 73 -17.83 -14.74 -8.27
CA LYS A 73 -18.86 -13.72 -8.51
C LYS A 73 -20.19 -14.05 -7.83
N ALA A 74 -20.60 -15.32 -7.81
CA ALA A 74 -21.77 -15.77 -7.06
C ALA A 74 -21.60 -15.59 -5.55
N TRP A 75 -20.42 -15.91 -5.01
CA TRP A 75 -20.11 -15.80 -3.58
C TRP A 75 -20.03 -14.35 -3.11
N LYS A 76 -19.48 -13.45 -3.93
CA LYS A 76 -19.54 -12.01 -3.66
C LYS A 76 -20.97 -11.50 -3.58
N LYS A 77 -21.85 -11.86 -4.53
CA LYS A 77 -23.26 -11.47 -4.49
C LYS A 77 -24.03 -11.95 -3.24
N LEU A 78 -23.58 -13.03 -2.59
CA LEU A 78 -24.15 -13.48 -1.31
C LEU A 78 -23.63 -12.69 -0.09
N LEU A 79 -22.46 -12.04 -0.20
CA LEU A 79 -21.94 -11.10 0.81
C LEU A 79 -22.54 -9.71 0.59
N ASP A 80 -22.46 -9.18 -0.63
CA ASP A 80 -23.03 -7.89 -1.05
C ASP A 80 -24.56 -7.82 -0.88
N GLY A 81 -25.23 -8.97 -0.73
CA GLY A 81 -26.67 -9.08 -0.46
C GLY A 81 -27.05 -9.09 1.03
N ALA A 82 -26.08 -9.19 1.94
CA ALA A 82 -26.31 -9.15 3.39
C ALA A 82 -26.22 -7.74 3.97
N GLU A 83 -25.44 -6.85 3.34
CA GLU A 83 -25.25 -5.46 3.79
C GLU A 83 -25.95 -4.47 2.85
N GLY A 84 -27.12 -3.97 3.27
CA GLY A 84 -28.01 -3.20 2.42
C GLY A 84 -27.71 -1.70 2.34
N LYS A 85 -27.58 -1.21 1.09
CA LYS A 85 -27.69 0.21 0.64
C LYS A 85 -26.59 1.21 1.08
N SER A 86 -25.74 1.56 0.12
CA SER A 86 -25.41 2.95 -0.21
C SER A 86 -25.15 3.06 -1.74
N GLU A 87 -25.04 4.28 -2.28
CA GLU A 87 -25.40 4.59 -3.67
C GLU A 87 -24.31 4.41 -4.76
N GLU A 88 -24.72 4.61 -6.01
CA GLU A 88 -23.93 4.39 -7.23
C GLU A 88 -22.90 5.49 -7.57
N LYS A 89 -22.08 5.14 -8.59
CA LYS A 89 -21.12 5.96 -9.36
C LYS A 89 -19.76 6.17 -8.65
N ASN A 90 -18.64 6.13 -9.36
CA ASN A 90 -18.44 6.17 -10.81
C ASN A 90 -17.53 5.03 -11.33
N LYS A 91 -17.71 4.63 -12.60
CA LYS A 91 -16.87 3.64 -13.32
C LYS A 91 -16.44 4.20 -14.68
N GLY A 92 -15.15 4.10 -14.98
CA GLY A 92 -14.60 4.31 -16.32
C GLY A 92 -13.08 4.10 -16.31
N GLY A 93 -12.47 3.30 -17.18
CA GLY A 93 -13.01 2.37 -18.18
C GLY A 93 -12.01 1.20 -18.35
N PRO A 94 -11.51 0.90 -19.56
CA PRO A 94 -12.18 1.02 -20.87
C PRO A 94 -11.95 -0.21 -21.80
N SER A 95 -12.91 -0.50 -22.68
CA SER A 95 -12.70 -1.07 -24.04
C SER A 95 -14.03 -0.87 -24.81
N LEU A 96 -14.13 -0.39 -26.06
CA LEU A 96 -13.41 -0.69 -27.32
C LEU A 96 -13.60 -2.12 -27.83
N GLN A 97 -14.70 -2.35 -28.57
CA GLN A 97 -14.74 -2.76 -30.01
C GLN A 97 -16.22 -2.85 -30.43
N SER A 98 -16.69 -2.13 -31.47
CA SER A 98 -16.88 -2.57 -32.87
C SER A 98 -17.77 -3.81 -33.04
N SER A 99 -18.70 -3.90 -34.01
CA SER A 99 -18.84 -3.18 -35.29
C SER A 99 -20.28 -3.22 -35.85
N THR A 100 -20.51 -2.56 -37.00
CA THR A 100 -21.55 -2.84 -38.03
C THR A 100 -23.05 -2.75 -37.64
N SER A 101 -23.97 -2.26 -38.48
CA SER A 101 -23.89 -1.56 -39.79
C SER A 101 -25.28 -1.03 -40.20
N SER A 102 -25.33 -0.10 -41.18
CA SER A 102 -26.43 0.11 -42.18
C SER A 102 -27.86 0.46 -41.68
N SER A 103 -28.65 1.33 -42.33
CA SER A 103 -28.46 2.17 -43.53
C SER A 103 -29.69 3.09 -43.77
N THR A 104 -29.52 4.22 -44.48
CA THR A 104 -30.51 4.94 -45.34
C THR A 104 -31.88 5.33 -44.73
N THR A 105 -32.39 6.56 -44.84
CA THR A 105 -32.64 7.46 -46.00
C THR A 105 -32.96 8.86 -45.44
N SER A 106 -33.19 10.00 -46.11
CA SER A 106 -32.92 10.65 -47.41
C SER A 106 -33.82 11.91 -47.43
N SER A 107 -33.44 12.98 -48.15
CA SER A 107 -34.23 14.22 -48.42
C SER A 107 -34.38 15.21 -47.22
N LYS A 108 -34.16 16.54 -47.35
CA LYS A 108 -34.76 17.60 -48.21
C LYS A 108 -36.22 17.93 -47.83
N ASP A 109 -36.66 19.19 -47.72
CA ASP A 109 -36.19 20.44 -48.37
C ASP A 109 -36.32 21.73 -47.49
N SER A 110 -36.08 22.92 -48.08
CA SER A 110 -36.12 24.28 -47.45
C SER A 110 -37.50 25.00 -47.71
N PRO A 111 -37.73 26.35 -47.60
CA PRO A 111 -36.90 27.48 -47.14
C PRO A 111 -37.62 28.56 -46.27
N GLY A 112 -36.92 29.66 -45.94
CA GLY A 112 -37.51 30.92 -45.45
C GLY A 112 -36.50 32.08 -45.45
N SER A 113 -36.82 33.22 -46.07
CA SER A 113 -35.88 34.35 -46.28
C SER A 113 -36.60 35.71 -46.27
N SER A 114 -35.92 36.78 -45.81
CA SER A 114 -36.25 38.20 -46.10
C SER A 114 -35.09 39.14 -45.73
N ASP A 115 -34.99 40.28 -46.42
CA ASP A 115 -33.87 41.24 -46.42
C ASP A 115 -34.34 42.67 -46.09
N SER A 116 -33.48 43.52 -45.52
CA SER A 116 -33.49 44.99 -45.80
C SER A 116 -32.29 45.80 -45.25
N LYS A 117 -31.46 46.29 -46.20
CA LYS A 117 -30.94 47.69 -46.33
C LYS A 117 -29.98 48.34 -45.28
N LYS A 118 -28.77 48.69 -45.79
CA LYS A 118 -28.00 49.99 -45.77
C LYS A 118 -28.19 51.00 -44.59
N PRO A 119 -27.16 51.76 -44.13
CA PRO A 119 -26.02 52.38 -44.89
C PRO A 119 -24.64 52.35 -44.13
N GLU A 120 -23.51 53.05 -44.41
CA GLU A 120 -22.78 53.58 -45.59
C GLU A 120 -21.27 53.84 -45.23
N THR A 121 -20.44 54.38 -46.14
CA THR A 121 -19.00 54.75 -45.93
C THR A 121 -18.65 56.17 -46.42
N PRO A 122 -17.48 56.78 -46.05
CA PRO A 122 -16.30 56.66 -46.94
C PRO A 122 -14.86 56.81 -46.35
N LYS A 123 -13.93 56.02 -46.92
CA LYS A 123 -12.50 56.32 -47.26
C LYS A 123 -11.34 56.34 -46.22
N THR A 124 -10.41 55.42 -46.50
CA THR A 124 -8.98 55.24 -46.15
C THR A 124 -8.03 56.39 -46.59
N PRO A 125 -6.68 56.40 -46.33
CA PRO A 125 -5.72 55.30 -46.00
C PRO A 125 -4.85 55.56 -44.74
N THR A 126 -3.86 54.75 -44.29
CA THR A 126 -2.98 53.69 -44.87
C THR A 126 -2.70 52.50 -43.92
N THR A 127 -2.26 51.36 -44.49
CA THR A 127 -1.63 50.17 -43.85
C THR A 127 -0.18 50.44 -43.39
N PRO A 128 0.56 49.55 -42.64
CA PRO A 128 0.42 48.07 -42.58
C PRO A 128 0.55 47.32 -41.22
N THR A 129 0.05 46.07 -41.23
CA THR A 129 0.48 44.88 -40.45
C THR A 129 0.56 44.90 -38.91
N THR A 130 -0.50 44.37 -38.26
CA THR A 130 -0.40 43.62 -36.98
C THR A 130 -1.53 42.57 -36.84
N PRO A 131 -1.24 41.26 -36.78
CA PRO A 131 -2.17 40.24 -36.31
C PRO A 131 -2.00 39.96 -34.80
N THR A 132 -3.10 39.68 -34.11
CA THR A 132 -3.13 39.34 -32.67
C THR A 132 -2.39 38.04 -32.35
N THR A 133 -1.49 38.05 -31.36
CA THR A 133 -0.83 36.85 -30.80
C THR A 133 -0.75 36.89 -29.26
N PRO A 134 -0.67 35.72 -28.58
CA PRO A 134 -0.89 35.61 -27.13
C PRO A 134 0.38 35.77 -26.26
N LYS A 135 0.16 35.73 -24.94
CA LYS A 135 1.13 36.01 -23.87
C LYS A 135 2.19 34.92 -23.67
N PHE A 136 3.43 35.38 -23.49
CA PHE A 136 4.55 34.77 -22.74
C PHE A 136 4.84 33.27 -22.90
N THR A 137 5.88 32.95 -23.68
CA THR A 137 6.65 31.71 -23.55
C THR A 137 7.88 31.94 -22.67
N SER A 138 7.87 31.42 -21.44
CA SER A 138 9.12 31.20 -20.68
C SER A 138 9.72 29.85 -21.07
N PHE A 139 11.04 29.74 -21.07
CA PHE A 139 11.80 28.50 -21.32
C PHE A 139 12.78 28.30 -20.15
N PRO A 140 13.09 27.05 -19.74
CA PRO A 140 12.76 25.78 -20.39
C PRO A 140 11.32 25.28 -20.12
N PRO A 141 10.80 24.31 -20.91
CA PRO A 141 9.47 23.75 -20.70
C PRO A 141 9.46 22.73 -19.55
N VAL A 142 8.39 22.73 -18.75
CA VAL A 142 8.11 21.65 -17.78
C VAL A 142 7.99 20.31 -18.53
N PRO A 143 8.68 19.23 -18.11
CA PRO A 143 8.72 17.97 -18.85
C PRO A 143 7.34 17.30 -18.88
N VAL A 144 6.65 17.35 -20.02
CA VAL A 144 5.28 16.82 -20.18
C VAL A 144 5.30 15.29 -20.22
N THR A 145 4.70 14.65 -19.22
CA THR A 145 4.60 13.19 -19.13
C THR A 145 3.40 12.65 -19.90
N THR A 146 3.62 11.66 -20.77
CA THR A 146 2.57 11.03 -21.60
C THR A 146 1.73 9.98 -20.87
N ASP A 147 2.02 9.68 -19.60
CA ASP A 147 1.31 8.69 -18.80
C ASP A 147 0.28 9.35 -17.87
N SER A 148 -0.97 8.89 -17.91
CA SER A 148 -2.08 9.48 -17.16
C SER A 148 -2.01 9.25 -15.64
N VAL A 149 -1.29 8.21 -15.19
CA VAL A 149 -1.00 8.01 -13.78
C VAL A 149 0.04 9.02 -13.32
N ARG A 150 1.13 9.24 -14.08
CA ARG A 150 2.15 10.27 -13.79
C ARG A 150 1.54 11.66 -13.72
N THR A 151 0.65 12.03 -14.64
CA THR A 151 -0.07 13.32 -14.59
C THR A 151 -0.89 13.46 -13.31
N LYS A 152 -1.70 12.46 -12.94
CA LYS A 152 -2.47 12.50 -11.68
C LYS A 152 -1.57 12.47 -10.44
N CYS A 153 -0.41 11.83 -10.52
CA CYS A 153 0.62 11.82 -9.48
C CYS A 153 1.24 13.20 -9.27
N ARG A 154 1.46 13.99 -10.33
CA ARG A 154 1.90 15.38 -10.27
C ARG A 154 0.83 16.30 -9.69
N GLU A 155 -0.42 16.21 -10.15
CA GLU A 155 -1.54 16.96 -9.57
C GLU A 155 -1.64 16.76 -8.04
N LEU A 156 -1.42 15.53 -7.54
CA LEU A 156 -1.45 15.22 -6.11
C LEU A 156 -0.21 15.71 -5.34
N LEU A 157 0.93 15.92 -6.00
CA LEU A 157 2.10 16.60 -5.42
C LEU A 157 1.87 18.11 -5.36
N VAL A 158 1.36 18.73 -6.43
CA VAL A 158 0.99 20.16 -6.48
C VAL A 158 -0.02 20.48 -5.39
N ALA A 159 -1.09 19.69 -5.26
CA ALA A 159 -2.09 19.85 -4.20
C ALA A 159 -1.54 19.63 -2.78
N ALA A 160 -0.39 18.95 -2.60
CA ALA A 160 0.29 18.85 -1.31
C ALA A 160 1.20 20.05 -1.04
N LEU A 161 1.94 20.54 -2.05
CA LEU A 161 2.77 21.74 -1.97
C LEU A 161 1.95 23.02 -1.77
N GLN A 162 0.73 23.07 -2.31
CA GLN A 162 -0.21 24.19 -2.15
C GLN A 162 -0.95 24.22 -0.80
N THR A 163 -0.71 23.27 0.09
CA THR A 163 -1.33 23.22 1.43
C THR A 163 -0.93 24.45 2.25
N ASP A 164 -1.90 25.04 2.95
CA ASP A 164 -1.77 26.27 3.75
C ASP A 164 -1.22 27.51 3.00
N ASP A 165 -1.30 27.52 1.66
CA ASP A 165 -0.95 28.66 0.80
C ASP A 165 0.50 29.18 0.88
N ASP A 166 1.41 28.48 1.55
CA ASP A 166 2.80 28.90 1.78
C ASP A 166 3.57 29.28 0.50
N TYR A 167 3.27 28.60 -0.60
CA TYR A 167 3.86 28.88 -1.92
C TYR A 167 3.61 30.31 -2.40
N LYS A 168 2.48 30.94 -2.02
CA LYS A 168 2.15 32.33 -2.37
C LYS A 168 3.08 33.34 -1.69
N ASN A 169 3.58 33.00 -0.50
CA ASN A 169 4.48 33.85 0.29
C ASN A 169 5.94 33.70 -0.14
N ILE A 170 6.29 32.57 -0.77
CA ILE A 170 7.66 32.23 -1.20
C ILE A 170 7.86 32.54 -2.70
N GLY A 171 6.80 32.46 -3.51
CA GLY A 171 6.82 32.75 -4.96
C GLY A 171 7.25 31.58 -5.84
N SER A 172 7.25 30.35 -5.33
CA SER A 172 7.78 29.17 -6.03
C SER A 172 6.74 28.47 -6.92
N ASP A 173 7.14 28.10 -8.15
CA ASP A 173 6.32 27.35 -9.10
C ASP A 173 6.10 25.89 -8.65
N CYS A 174 4.99 25.64 -7.94
CA CYS A 174 4.62 24.31 -7.45
C CYS A 174 4.52 23.25 -8.54
N ASP A 175 4.08 23.60 -9.76
CA ASP A 175 3.94 22.67 -10.88
C ASP A 175 5.31 22.20 -11.41
N THR A 176 6.28 23.11 -11.53
CA THR A 176 7.67 22.79 -11.91
C THR A 176 8.33 21.94 -10.82
N LEU A 177 8.18 22.32 -9.56
CA LEU A 177 8.76 21.61 -8.42
C LEU A 177 8.16 20.19 -8.27
N ALA A 178 6.85 20.03 -8.49
CA ALA A 178 6.18 18.73 -8.49
C ALA A 178 6.60 17.84 -9.68
N ALA A 179 6.86 18.44 -10.84
CA ALA A 179 7.39 17.73 -12.01
C ALA A 179 8.79 17.17 -11.72
N GLU A 180 9.72 17.99 -11.23
CA GLU A 180 11.07 17.55 -10.84
C GLU A 180 11.04 16.43 -9.79
N ILE A 181 10.29 16.61 -8.70
CA ILE A 181 10.19 15.60 -7.64
C ILE A 181 9.68 14.26 -8.20
N GLU A 182 8.73 14.29 -9.12
CA GLU A 182 8.18 13.08 -9.74
C GLU A 182 9.16 12.43 -10.72
N ASP A 183 9.89 13.21 -11.54
CA ASP A 183 10.95 12.71 -12.41
C ASP A 183 12.14 12.13 -11.61
N TYR A 184 12.59 12.78 -10.54
CA TYR A 184 13.63 12.23 -9.65
C TYR A 184 13.17 10.95 -8.94
N ILE A 185 11.91 10.87 -8.50
CA ILE A 185 11.35 9.62 -7.92
C ILE A 185 11.33 8.51 -8.98
N LEU A 186 10.96 8.80 -10.23
CA LEU A 186 10.95 7.80 -11.29
C LEU A 186 12.37 7.36 -11.69
N LEU A 187 13.31 8.30 -11.87
CA LEU A 187 14.71 8.04 -12.21
C LEU A 187 15.35 7.07 -11.21
N ASN A 188 15.21 7.37 -9.92
CA ASN A 188 15.69 6.53 -8.81
C ASN A 188 15.05 5.13 -8.78
N GLN A 189 13.85 4.94 -9.32
CA GLN A 189 13.23 3.61 -9.44
C GLN A 189 13.75 2.88 -10.69
N THR A 190 13.84 3.57 -11.84
CA THR A 190 14.32 2.97 -13.09
C THR A 190 15.79 2.57 -13.09
N CYS A 191 16.61 3.17 -12.23
CA CYS A 191 17.98 2.75 -11.96
C CYS A 191 18.05 1.44 -11.14
N SER A 192 16.96 1.05 -10.46
CA SER A 192 16.87 -0.07 -9.51
C SER A 192 16.05 -1.26 -10.05
N GLU A 193 16.25 -1.56 -11.34
CA GLU A 193 15.69 -2.69 -12.09
C GLU A 193 14.18 -2.64 -12.46
N PHE A 194 13.89 -3.19 -13.63
CA PHE A 194 12.56 -3.49 -14.21
C PHE A 194 11.58 -2.34 -14.52
N LYS A 195 11.33 -2.12 -15.82
CA LYS A 195 10.31 -1.18 -16.35
C LYS A 195 8.88 -1.76 -16.25
N SER A 196 8.38 -1.96 -15.04
CA SER A 196 6.95 -2.20 -14.78
C SER A 196 6.41 -1.14 -13.82
N THR A 197 5.15 -0.71 -13.98
CA THR A 197 4.59 0.49 -13.31
C THR A 197 4.40 0.28 -11.81
N ASP A 198 5.49 0.48 -11.07
CA ASP A 198 5.69 -0.17 -9.77
C ASP A 198 4.75 0.31 -8.65
N MET A 199 4.28 -0.66 -7.86
CA MET A 199 3.67 -0.40 -6.55
C MET A 199 4.66 0.31 -5.60
N LYS A 200 5.97 0.10 -5.75
CA LYS A 200 7.01 0.86 -5.03
C LYS A 200 7.02 2.33 -5.42
N TYR A 201 6.88 2.69 -6.71
CA TYR A 201 6.72 4.08 -7.17
C TYR A 201 5.48 4.72 -6.56
N LYS A 202 4.32 4.07 -6.69
CA LYS A 202 3.04 4.57 -6.13
C LYS A 202 3.09 4.72 -4.61
N THR A 203 3.87 3.87 -3.92
CA THR A 203 4.00 3.90 -2.45
C THR A 203 5.00 4.94 -1.96
N ARG A 204 6.16 5.12 -2.64
CA ARG A 204 7.08 6.23 -2.33
C ARG A 204 6.40 7.58 -2.57
N LEU A 205 5.67 7.74 -3.68
CA LEU A 205 4.95 8.98 -3.97
C LEU A 205 3.85 9.27 -2.92
N ARG A 206 3.01 8.27 -2.57
CA ARG A 206 2.03 8.42 -1.48
C ARG A 206 2.68 8.80 -0.16
N SER A 207 3.87 8.28 0.14
CA SER A 207 4.66 8.69 1.31
C SER A 207 5.12 10.15 1.23
N ARG A 208 5.60 10.65 0.08
CA ARG A 208 5.95 12.08 -0.09
C ARG A 208 4.76 12.99 0.09
N ILE A 209 3.66 12.71 -0.62
CA ILE A 209 2.39 13.45 -0.52
C ILE A 209 1.90 13.52 0.93
N SER A 210 2.01 12.42 1.69
CA SER A 210 1.60 12.38 3.10
C SER A 210 2.53 13.13 4.06
N ASN A 211 3.80 13.36 3.71
CA ASN A 211 4.73 14.14 4.55
C ASN A 211 4.66 15.64 4.21
N LEU A 212 4.56 16.00 2.93
CA LEU A 212 4.38 17.40 2.48
C LEU A 212 3.04 18.01 2.92
N LYS A 213 2.04 17.15 3.20
CA LYS A 213 0.71 17.50 3.70
C LYS A 213 0.53 17.20 5.20
N ASP A 214 1.62 17.06 5.97
CA ASP A 214 1.52 16.93 7.43
C ASP A 214 1.38 18.32 8.08
N GLN A 215 0.19 18.61 8.60
CA GLN A 215 -0.11 19.86 9.31
C GLN A 215 0.81 20.10 10.53
N LYS A 216 1.45 19.04 11.06
CA LYS A 216 2.39 19.11 12.19
C LYS A 216 3.82 19.45 11.77
N ASN A 217 4.10 19.55 10.46
CA ASN A 217 5.44 19.86 9.94
C ASN A 217 5.39 20.80 8.72
N PRO A 218 4.81 22.02 8.85
CA PRO A 218 4.81 23.00 7.77
C PRO A 218 6.24 23.38 7.35
N ASP A 219 7.21 23.28 8.25
CA ASP A 219 8.61 23.62 7.98
C ASP A 219 9.24 22.70 6.94
N LEU A 220 8.85 21.42 6.84
CA LEU A 220 9.29 20.55 5.74
C LEU A 220 8.84 21.12 4.38
N ARG A 221 7.57 21.54 4.29
CA ARG A 221 6.98 22.13 3.08
C ARG A 221 7.65 23.47 2.75
N ARG A 222 7.86 24.34 3.74
CA ARG A 222 8.62 25.60 3.58
C ARG A 222 10.04 25.35 3.07
N ASN A 223 10.77 24.41 3.67
CA ASN A 223 12.14 24.10 3.29
C ASN A 223 12.25 23.50 1.87
N VAL A 224 11.24 22.77 1.40
CA VAL A 224 11.16 22.30 0.01
C VAL A 224 10.80 23.46 -0.95
N LEU A 225 9.83 24.30 -0.60
CA LEU A 225 9.43 25.46 -1.42
C LEU A 225 10.55 26.51 -1.55
N CYS A 226 11.33 26.74 -0.49
CA CYS A 226 12.50 27.63 -0.50
C CYS A 226 13.77 27.00 -1.11
N GLY A 227 13.73 25.76 -1.61
CA GLY A 227 14.89 25.06 -2.19
C GLY A 227 15.97 24.61 -1.19
N ASN A 228 15.79 24.84 0.12
CA ASN A 228 16.70 24.39 1.18
C ASN A 228 16.76 22.85 1.29
N ILE A 229 15.73 22.15 0.79
CA ILE A 229 15.76 20.72 0.48
C ILE A 229 15.60 20.55 -1.03
N SER A 230 16.61 20.00 -1.70
CA SER A 230 16.59 19.79 -3.15
C SER A 230 15.57 18.72 -3.59
N THR A 231 15.10 18.82 -4.83
CA THR A 231 14.14 17.89 -5.44
C THR A 231 14.68 16.45 -5.52
N GLU A 232 16.00 16.28 -5.71
CA GLU A 232 16.71 15.00 -5.54
C GLU A 232 16.70 14.49 -4.09
N ARG A 233 16.99 15.36 -3.11
CA ARG A 233 17.07 14.95 -1.69
C ARG A 233 15.69 14.53 -1.16
N ILE A 234 14.62 15.27 -1.47
CA ILE A 234 13.26 14.86 -1.11
C ILE A 234 12.82 13.59 -1.87
N ALA A 235 13.29 13.36 -3.10
CA ALA A 235 13.06 12.10 -3.81
C ALA A 235 13.75 10.89 -3.16
N THR A 236 14.91 11.07 -2.52
CA THR A 236 15.72 9.99 -1.93
C THR A 236 15.45 9.69 -0.44
N MET A 237 15.18 10.71 0.40
CA MET A 237 15.01 10.56 1.87
C MET A 237 13.97 9.51 2.33
N THR A 238 14.15 8.94 3.52
CA THR A 238 13.17 7.98 4.06
C THR A 238 11.91 8.67 4.61
N ALA A 239 10.81 7.92 4.74
CA ALA A 239 9.57 8.42 5.36
C ALA A 239 9.76 8.80 6.84
N GLU A 240 10.77 8.22 7.50
CA GLU A 240 11.12 8.50 8.89
C GLU A 240 12.01 9.74 9.02
N GLU A 241 12.85 10.01 8.02
CA GLU A 241 13.71 11.19 8.00
C GLU A 241 12.95 12.51 7.81
N MET A 242 11.81 12.50 7.11
CA MET A 242 11.00 13.68 6.79
C MET A 242 9.96 14.04 7.87
N ALA A 243 9.70 13.15 8.83
CA ALA A 243 8.75 13.41 9.91
C ALA A 243 9.21 14.58 10.80
N SER A 244 8.27 15.23 11.50
CA SER A 244 8.56 16.36 12.41
C SER A 244 9.71 16.04 13.37
N ALA A 245 10.52 17.05 13.69
CA ALA A 245 11.75 16.87 14.47
C ALA A 245 11.49 16.20 15.84
N GLU A 246 10.41 16.60 16.51
CA GLU A 246 9.92 16.00 17.76
C GLU A 246 9.58 14.51 17.58
N LEU A 247 8.72 14.17 16.61
CA LEU A 247 8.30 12.77 16.37
C LEU A 247 9.47 11.89 15.92
N LYS A 248 10.43 12.46 15.18
CA LYS A 248 11.67 11.81 14.76
C LYS A 248 12.56 11.49 15.97
N GLU A 249 12.70 12.41 16.92
CA GLU A 249 13.49 12.17 18.14
C GLU A 249 12.78 11.21 19.10
N MET A 250 11.46 11.34 19.29
CA MET A 250 10.66 10.39 20.09
C MET A 250 10.75 8.96 19.56
N ARG A 251 10.72 8.75 18.23
CA ARG A 251 10.97 7.44 17.62
C ARG A 251 12.37 6.93 17.91
N LYS A 252 13.42 7.74 17.72
CA LYS A 252 14.81 7.34 18.05
C LYS A 252 14.93 6.95 19.52
N ALA A 253 14.34 7.71 20.44
CA ALA A 253 14.38 7.44 21.87
C ALA A 253 13.75 6.08 22.19
N LEU A 254 12.53 5.83 21.72
CA LEU A 254 11.81 4.56 21.92
C LEU A 254 12.54 3.37 21.27
N THR A 255 13.07 3.52 20.05
CA THR A 255 13.86 2.46 19.40
C THR A 255 15.16 2.18 20.16
N LYS A 256 15.88 3.21 20.62
CA LYS A 256 17.11 3.08 21.41
C LYS A 256 16.84 2.45 22.79
N GLU A 257 15.71 2.77 23.40
CA GLU A 257 15.25 2.17 24.65
C GLU A 257 14.86 0.70 24.48
N SER A 258 14.07 0.37 23.46
CA SER A 258 13.69 -1.01 23.15
C SER A 258 14.91 -1.88 22.81
N ILE A 259 15.89 -1.35 22.07
CA ILE A 259 17.18 -2.02 21.84
C ILE A 259 17.92 -2.26 23.17
N ARG A 260 18.00 -1.24 24.04
CA ARG A 260 18.65 -1.36 25.36
C ARG A 260 17.98 -2.43 26.21
N GLU A 261 16.65 -2.49 26.22
CA GLU A 261 15.86 -3.47 26.97
C GLU A 261 16.09 -4.90 26.45
N HIS A 262 16.02 -5.12 25.14
CA HIS A 262 16.26 -6.45 24.54
C HIS A 262 17.72 -6.92 24.70
N GLN A 263 18.68 -6.00 24.64
CA GLN A 263 20.09 -6.29 24.94
C GLN A 263 20.30 -6.65 26.42
N LEU A 264 19.49 -6.10 27.33
CA LEU A 264 19.54 -6.40 28.76
C LEU A 264 18.76 -7.68 29.11
N SER A 265 19.07 -8.77 28.41
CA SER A 265 18.54 -10.11 28.67
C SER A 265 18.88 -10.54 30.10
N LYS A 266 17.94 -10.36 31.03
CA LYS A 266 18.08 -10.82 32.42
C LYS A 266 18.30 -12.33 32.45
N VAL A 267 19.36 -12.76 33.14
CA VAL A 267 19.69 -14.17 33.32
C VAL A 267 18.52 -14.85 34.05
N GLY A 268 17.97 -15.90 33.44
CA GLY A 268 16.75 -16.55 33.91
C GLY A 268 16.93 -17.26 35.25
N GLY A 269 16.21 -16.80 36.26
CA GLY A 269 16.15 -17.38 37.61
C GLY A 269 15.39 -16.46 38.56
N THR A 270 14.88 -16.98 39.67
CA THR A 270 14.23 -16.16 40.70
C THR A 270 15.29 -15.56 41.62
N GLU A 271 15.39 -14.22 41.64
CA GLU A 271 16.30 -13.50 42.53
C GLU A 271 15.89 -13.68 44.01
N THR A 272 16.86 -13.93 44.89
CA THR A 272 16.63 -14.17 46.32
C THR A 272 17.80 -13.71 47.18
N ASP A 273 17.49 -13.17 48.37
CA ASP A 273 18.45 -12.76 49.41
C ASP A 273 18.75 -13.90 50.42
N MET A 274 18.07 -15.05 50.27
CA MET A 274 18.11 -16.17 51.23
C MET A 274 19.46 -16.91 51.28
N PHE A 275 20.27 -16.81 50.22
CA PHE A 275 21.53 -17.54 50.09
C PHE A 275 22.73 -16.58 50.05
N ILE A 276 23.71 -16.83 50.91
CA ILE A 276 24.96 -16.07 50.97
C ILE A 276 26.01 -16.77 50.10
N CYS A 277 26.59 -16.08 49.11
CA CYS A 277 27.65 -16.65 48.28
C CYS A 277 28.93 -16.85 49.11
N GLY A 278 29.43 -18.10 49.18
CA GLY A 278 30.65 -18.42 49.93
C GLY A 278 31.92 -17.70 49.45
N LYS A 279 31.93 -17.14 48.23
CA LYS A 279 33.10 -16.48 47.63
C LYS A 279 33.15 -14.98 47.89
N CYS A 280 32.09 -14.23 47.56
CA CYS A 280 32.04 -12.78 47.76
C CYS A 280 31.33 -12.34 49.04
N LYS A 281 30.64 -13.25 49.74
CA LYS A 281 29.72 -12.97 50.86
C LYS A 281 28.53 -12.06 50.49
N GLY A 282 28.37 -11.73 49.21
CA GLY A 282 27.18 -11.09 48.66
C GLY A 282 25.98 -12.04 48.68
N LYS A 283 24.79 -11.48 48.81
CA LYS A 283 23.52 -12.21 48.89
C LYS A 283 22.74 -12.28 47.57
N LYS A 284 23.16 -11.56 46.53
CA LYS A 284 22.47 -11.52 45.24
C LYS A 284 22.61 -12.86 44.51
N CYS A 285 21.73 -13.78 44.82
CA CYS A 285 21.67 -15.09 44.21
C CYS A 285 20.39 -15.22 43.38
N THR A 286 20.48 -15.97 42.29
CA THR A 286 19.31 -16.54 41.61
C THR A 286 19.19 -18.00 41.99
N TYR A 287 17.95 -18.46 42.20
CA TYR A 287 17.67 -19.89 42.37
C TYR A 287 16.77 -20.40 41.25
N THR A 288 16.98 -21.67 40.89
CA THR A 288 16.17 -22.41 39.92
C THR A 288 16.01 -23.83 40.45
N GLN A 289 14.76 -24.30 40.56
CA GLN A 289 14.46 -25.64 41.08
C GLN A 289 14.24 -26.60 39.90
N VAL A 290 14.90 -27.76 39.93
CA VAL A 290 14.89 -28.73 38.82
C VAL A 290 14.85 -30.15 39.37
N GLN A 291 13.93 -30.97 38.87
CA GLN A 291 13.89 -32.40 39.17
C GLN A 291 14.94 -33.13 38.33
N THR A 292 16.16 -33.23 38.86
CA THR A 292 17.32 -33.86 38.19
C THR A 292 17.46 -35.36 38.43
N ARG A 293 16.47 -36.00 39.07
CA ARG A 293 16.51 -37.38 39.59
C ARG A 293 15.14 -38.05 39.50
N SER A 294 15.07 -39.33 39.88
CA SER A 294 13.84 -40.14 39.89
C SER A 294 12.69 -39.48 40.66
N ALA A 295 11.46 -39.89 40.36
CA ALA A 295 10.24 -39.33 40.95
C ALA A 295 10.18 -39.43 42.49
N ASP A 296 10.91 -40.38 43.08
CA ASP A 296 10.98 -40.63 44.52
C ASP A 296 11.92 -39.67 45.28
N GLU A 297 12.74 -38.86 44.58
CA GLU A 297 13.59 -37.83 45.20
C GLU A 297 12.98 -36.42 45.06
N PRO A 298 13.07 -35.58 46.11
CA PRO A 298 12.55 -34.21 46.09
C PRO A 298 13.31 -33.31 45.11
N MET A 299 12.67 -32.24 44.66
CA MET A 299 13.21 -31.33 43.66
C MET A 299 14.47 -30.59 44.17
N THR A 300 15.59 -30.75 43.44
CA THR A 300 16.87 -30.09 43.75
C THR A 300 16.77 -28.59 43.51
N THR A 301 17.20 -27.77 44.48
CA THR A 301 17.30 -26.31 44.31
C THR A 301 18.72 -25.93 43.92
N PHE A 302 18.92 -25.49 42.68
CA PHE A 302 20.20 -24.94 42.22
C PHE A 302 20.26 -23.44 42.53
N VAL A 303 21.39 -22.99 43.05
CA VAL A 303 21.63 -21.57 43.38
C VAL A 303 22.90 -21.09 42.67
N LEU A 304 22.81 -19.90 42.09
CA LEU A 304 23.89 -19.23 41.37
C LEU A 304 24.08 -17.81 41.92
N CYS A 305 25.32 -17.37 42.15
CA CYS A 305 25.61 -16.00 42.57
C CYS A 305 25.74 -15.05 41.36
N ASN A 306 24.90 -14.01 41.30
CA ASN A 306 24.86 -13.07 40.18
C ASN A 306 26.14 -12.22 40.09
N ASP A 307 26.73 -11.82 41.23
CA ASP A 307 27.91 -10.94 41.27
C ASP A 307 29.24 -11.68 40.95
N CYS A 308 29.27 -13.01 41.01
CA CYS A 308 30.49 -13.81 40.85
C CYS A 308 30.43 -14.88 39.75
N VAL A 309 29.23 -15.29 39.32
CA VAL A 309 28.99 -16.39 38.36
C VAL A 309 29.72 -17.68 38.75
N TRP A 310 30.00 -17.87 40.05
CA TRP A 310 30.96 -18.85 40.54
C TRP A 310 30.28 -19.94 41.37
N GLY A 311 30.16 -21.13 40.79
CA GLY A 311 29.51 -22.29 41.40
C GLY A 311 27.99 -22.27 41.23
N CYS A 312 27.48 -23.23 40.46
CA CYS A 312 26.08 -23.64 40.56
C CYS A 312 26.06 -24.81 41.56
N TRP A 313 25.58 -24.57 42.77
CA TRP A 313 25.51 -25.60 43.82
C TRP A 313 24.06 -26.04 44.07
N GLY A 314 23.85 -27.36 44.12
CA GLY A 314 22.57 -27.94 44.48
C GLY A 314 22.41 -27.97 46.00
N CYS A 315 21.46 -27.18 46.51
CA CYS A 315 20.96 -27.34 47.87
C CYS A 315 19.81 -28.36 47.84
N PHE A 316 19.98 -29.47 48.55
CA PHE A 316 18.85 -30.32 48.91
C PHE A 316 18.05 -29.59 50.00
N CYS A 317 16.74 -29.47 49.81
CA CYS A 317 15.85 -29.18 50.93
C CYS A 317 15.69 -30.49 51.71
N VAL A 318 16.01 -30.42 53.00
CA VAL A 318 15.78 -31.49 54.01
C VAL A 318 14.43 -31.22 54.67
#